data_AF-A0A1B5KVZ6-F1
#
_entry.id   AF-A0A1B5KVZ6-F1
#
_cell.length_a   1.000
_cell.length_b   1.000
_cell.length_c   1.000
_cell.angle_alpha   90.00
_cell.angle_beta   90.00
_cell.angle_gamma   90.00
#
_symmetry.space_group_name_H-M   'P 1'
#
loop_
_entity.id
_entity.type
_entity.pdbx_description
1 polymer ?
#
loop_
_entity_poly.entity_id
_entity_poly.type
_entity_poly.pdbx_seq_one_letter_code
_entity_poly.pdbx_strand_id
1 'polypeptide(L)'
;MGFSGLDAQGLSAPPYFVAFLVTIATTIVADRTQQRGRMVAGMALVGGAGYVVLASATSTGARYAAVFLAAAGVFPTIANILPWVLNNQGSDERRGASIVILNLVGQCGPLLGTRVYPEHEGPYYVKGHAVCAAFMLLVALLAVALRARLARENRELDARYGDPASHGDEGVENYGPSYRYVL
;
A
#
# COMPACT_ATOMS: atom_id res chain seq x y z
N MET A 1 13.78 -6.38 -21.60
CA MET A 1 13.21 -7.65 -22.11
C MET A 1 13.26 -7.77 -23.64
N GLY A 2 13.67 -6.73 -24.38
CA GLY A 2 13.91 -6.84 -25.83
C GLY A 2 12.68 -6.66 -26.72
N PHE A 3 11.51 -6.33 -26.15
CA PHE A 3 10.29 -6.03 -26.90
C PHE A 3 10.34 -4.63 -27.51
N SER A 4 9.68 -4.45 -28.66
CA SER A 4 9.45 -3.12 -29.23
C SER A 4 8.56 -2.28 -28.30
N GLY A 5 8.55 -0.95 -28.48
CA GLY A 5 7.73 -0.07 -27.64
C GLY A 5 6.23 -0.41 -27.69
N LEU A 6 5.72 -0.79 -28.87
CA LEU A 6 4.32 -1.15 -29.07
C LEU A 6 3.98 -2.50 -28.42
N ASP A 7 4.85 -3.50 -28.60
CA ASP A 7 4.67 -4.83 -27.98
C ASP A 7 4.79 -4.76 -26.46
N ALA A 8 5.71 -3.93 -25.94
CA ALA A 8 5.89 -3.74 -24.51
C ALA A 8 4.65 -3.10 -23.85
N GLN A 9 4.02 -2.12 -24.50
CA GLN A 9 2.78 -1.53 -24.02
C GLN A 9 1.64 -2.56 -24.03
N GLY A 10 1.52 -3.35 -25.10
CA GLY A 10 0.54 -4.43 -25.19
C GLY A 10 0.71 -5.47 -24.09
N LEU A 11 1.95 -5.89 -23.81
CA LEU A 11 2.28 -6.82 -22.73
C LEU A 11 2.10 -6.24 -21.33
N SER A 12 2.02 -4.91 -21.17
CA SER A 12 1.76 -4.30 -19.86
C SER A 12 0.28 -4.34 -19.46
N ALA A 13 -0.64 -4.45 -20.41
CA ALA A 13 -2.08 -4.42 -20.14
C ALA A 13 -2.57 -5.59 -19.28
N PRO A 14 -2.17 -6.87 -19.51
CA PRO A 14 -2.62 -7.98 -18.68
C PRO A 14 -2.18 -7.88 -17.20
N PRO A 15 -0.91 -7.55 -16.86
CA PRO A 15 -0.53 -7.27 -15.48
C PRO A 15 -1.39 -6.20 -14.80
N TYR A 16 -1.69 -5.09 -15.48
CA TYR A 16 -2.54 -4.04 -14.93
C TYR A 16 -3.97 -4.49 -14.72
N PHE A 17 -4.54 -5.28 -15.64
CA PHE A 17 -5.87 -5.84 -15.48
C PHE A 17 -5.97 -6.75 -14.25
N VAL A 18 -4.97 -7.62 -14.04
CA VAL A 18 -4.91 -8.45 -12.83
C VAL A 18 -4.77 -7.57 -11.58
N ALA A 19 -3.90 -6.56 -11.61
CA ALA A 19 -3.73 -5.64 -10.49
C ALA A 19 -5.02 -4.88 -10.15
N PHE A 20 -5.82 -4.52 -11.16
CA PHE A 20 -7.15 -3.91 -10.97
C PHE A 20 -8.09 -4.85 -10.22
N LEU A 21 -8.20 -6.11 -10.65
CA LEU A 21 -9.06 -7.10 -9.98
C LEU A 21 -8.62 -7.35 -8.54
N VAL A 22 -7.32 -7.49 -8.30
CA VAL A 22 -6.75 -7.67 -6.95
C VAL A 22 -7.00 -6.43 -6.09
N THR A 23 -6.90 -5.23 -6.68
CA THR A 23 -7.20 -3.98 -5.98
C THR A 23 -8.63 -3.97 -5.46
N ILE A 24 -9.61 -4.29 -6.30
CA ILE A 24 -11.02 -4.37 -5.88
C ILE A 24 -11.22 -5.44 -4.81
N ALA A 25 -10.66 -6.64 -5.01
CA ALA A 25 -10.82 -7.73 -4.07
C ALA A 25 -10.24 -7.39 -2.69
N THR A 26 -9.04 -6.83 -2.65
CA THR A 26 -8.35 -6.48 -1.41
C THR A 26 -9.03 -5.34 -0.67
N THR A 27 -9.54 -4.31 -1.36
CA THR A 27 -10.28 -3.22 -0.70
C THR A 27 -11.59 -3.72 -0.11
N ILE A 28 -12.37 -4.55 -0.83
CA ILE A 28 -13.60 -5.15 -0.30
C ILE A 28 -13.31 -5.99 0.95
N VAL A 29 -12.26 -6.80 0.92
CA VAL A 29 -11.87 -7.62 2.09
C VAL A 29 -11.42 -6.73 3.25
N ALA A 30 -10.65 -5.67 2.97
CA ALA A 30 -10.18 -4.75 4.00
C ALA A 30 -11.33 -3.94 4.63
N ASP A 31 -12.33 -3.55 3.84
CA ASP A 31 -13.54 -2.87 4.29
C ASP A 31 -14.38 -3.77 5.20
N ARG A 32 -14.51 -5.06 4.88
CA ARG A 32 -15.27 -6.01 5.71
C ARG A 32 -14.54 -6.41 6.98
N THR A 33 -13.21 -6.51 6.93
CA THR A 33 -12.41 -6.95 8.09
C THR A 33 -11.98 -5.81 9.00
N GLN A 34 -11.99 -4.57 8.52
CA GLN A 34 -11.41 -3.41 9.21
C GLN A 34 -9.94 -3.66 9.63
N GLN A 35 -9.22 -4.46 8.85
CA GLN A 35 -7.80 -4.83 9.03
C GLN A 35 -6.97 -4.39 7.82
N ARG A 36 -7.15 -3.13 7.40
CA ARG A 36 -6.41 -2.50 6.30
C ARG A 36 -4.90 -2.57 6.51
N GLY A 37 -4.40 -2.42 7.73
CA GLY A 37 -2.95 -2.49 8.01
C GLY A 37 -2.35 -3.86 7.67
N ARG A 38 -3.08 -4.97 7.88
CA ARG A 38 -2.64 -6.31 7.47
C ARG A 38 -2.67 -6.47 5.95
N MET A 39 -3.69 -5.93 5.30
CA MET A 39 -3.83 -5.97 3.85
C MET A 39 -2.68 -5.22 3.16
N VAL A 40 -2.39 -3.99 3.63
CA VAL A 40 -1.28 -3.16 3.15
C VAL A 40 0.05 -3.89 3.34
N ALA A 41 0.31 -4.45 4.52
CA ALA A 41 1.55 -5.19 4.77
C ALA A 41 1.68 -6.43 3.87
N GLY A 42 0.62 -7.22 3.73
CA GLY A 42 0.62 -8.42 2.88
C GLY A 42 0.86 -8.11 1.40
N MET A 43 0.13 -7.13 0.86
CA MET A 43 0.29 -6.73 -0.54
C MET A 43 1.64 -6.06 -0.80
N ALA A 44 2.17 -5.31 0.18
CA ALA A 44 3.51 -4.75 0.11
C ALA A 44 4.60 -5.83 0.03
N LEU A 45 4.46 -6.92 0.79
CA LEU A 45 5.36 -8.08 0.71
C LEU A 45 5.27 -8.79 -0.65
N VAL A 46 4.06 -8.96 -1.20
CA VAL A 46 3.86 -9.55 -2.54
C VAL A 46 4.53 -8.70 -3.61
N GLY A 47 4.34 -7.38 -3.57
CA GLY A 47 4.98 -6.45 -4.52
C GLY A 47 6.50 -6.42 -4.37
N GLY A 48 7.00 -6.42 -3.13
CA GLY A 48 8.42 -6.52 -2.82
C GLY A 48 9.05 -7.81 -3.37
N ALA A 49 8.39 -8.95 -3.19
CA ALA A 49 8.81 -10.23 -3.77
C ALA A 49 8.87 -10.18 -5.30
N GLY A 50 7.87 -9.58 -5.95
CA GLY A 50 7.89 -9.33 -7.39
C GLY A 50 9.13 -8.54 -7.84
N TYR A 51 9.46 -7.45 -7.15
CA TYR A 51 10.66 -6.67 -7.44
C TYR A 51 11.97 -7.42 -7.17
N VAL A 52 12.04 -8.26 -6.13
CA VAL A 52 13.21 -9.13 -5.87
C VAL A 52 13.42 -10.12 -7.02
N VAL A 53 12.34 -10.72 -7.54
CA VAL A 53 12.43 -11.60 -8.71
C VAL A 53 12.86 -10.82 -9.95
N LEU A 54 12.32 -9.61 -10.18
CA LEU A 54 12.75 -8.72 -11.27
C LEU A 54 14.24 -8.35 -11.20
N ALA A 55 14.78 -8.17 -9.99
CA ALA A 55 16.18 -7.86 -9.76
C ALA A 55 17.12 -9.07 -9.98
N SER A 56 16.65 -10.29 -9.71
CA SER A 56 17.47 -11.51 -9.72
C SER A 56 17.29 -12.38 -10.98
N ALA A 57 16.14 -12.31 -11.63
CA ALA A 57 15.83 -13.16 -12.78
C ALA A 57 16.42 -12.62 -14.09
N THR A 58 17.04 -13.54 -14.83
CA THR A 58 17.59 -13.28 -16.17
C THR A 58 16.63 -13.72 -17.29
N SER A 59 15.79 -14.73 -17.05
CA SER A 59 14.83 -15.22 -18.06
C SER A 59 13.67 -14.25 -18.29
N THR A 60 13.32 -14.01 -19.56
CA THR A 60 12.20 -13.12 -19.93
C THR A 60 10.87 -13.59 -19.33
N GLY A 61 10.62 -14.89 -19.32
CA GLY A 61 9.38 -15.46 -18.74
C GLY A 61 9.24 -15.18 -17.24
N ALA A 62 10.29 -15.43 -16.45
CA ALA A 62 10.25 -15.16 -15.02
C ALA A 62 10.11 -13.65 -14.72
N ARG A 63 10.79 -12.80 -15.50
CA ARG A 63 10.66 -11.34 -15.35
C ARG A 63 9.25 -10.87 -15.69
N TYR A 64 8.62 -11.43 -16.73
CA TYR A 64 7.25 -11.08 -17.09
C TYR A 64 6.26 -11.53 -16.00
N ALA A 65 6.37 -12.75 -15.49
CA ALA A 65 5.57 -13.20 -14.36
C ALA A 65 5.77 -12.33 -13.10
N ALA A 66 7.00 -11.90 -12.83
CA ALA A 66 7.31 -11.00 -11.72
C ALA A 66 6.66 -9.61 -11.86
N VAL A 67 6.41 -9.12 -13.08
CA VAL A 67 5.64 -7.88 -13.32
C VAL A 67 4.20 -8.04 -12.82
N PHE A 68 3.57 -9.22 -12.99
CA PHE A 68 2.23 -9.47 -12.43
C PHE A 68 2.25 -9.38 -10.91
N LEU A 69 3.23 -10.01 -10.25
CA LEU A 69 3.35 -9.95 -8.78
C LEU A 69 3.61 -8.52 -8.30
N ALA A 70 4.52 -7.80 -8.95
CA ALA A 70 4.82 -6.41 -8.61
C ALA A 70 3.58 -5.52 -8.73
N ALA A 71 2.87 -5.58 -9.87
CA ALA A 71 1.66 -4.80 -10.09
C ALA A 71 0.55 -5.20 -9.10
N ALA A 72 0.28 -6.50 -8.96
CA ALA A 72 -0.73 -7.02 -8.05
C ALA A 72 -0.41 -6.77 -6.56
N GLY A 73 0.81 -6.38 -6.20
CA GLY A 73 1.15 -5.93 -4.85
C GLY A 73 1.09 -4.42 -4.69
N VAL A 74 1.66 -3.65 -5.63
CA VAL A 74 1.80 -2.18 -5.51
C VAL A 74 0.46 -1.47 -5.55
N PHE A 75 -0.38 -1.75 -6.56
CA PHE A 75 -1.67 -1.06 -6.74
C PHE A 75 -2.63 -1.24 -5.57
N PRO A 76 -2.91 -2.46 -5.07
CA PRO A 76 -3.78 -2.63 -3.91
C PRO A 76 -3.20 -2.00 -2.64
N THR A 77 -1.88 -1.98 -2.49
CA THR A 77 -1.23 -1.31 -1.35
C THR A 77 -1.60 0.18 -1.34
N ILE A 78 -1.45 0.87 -2.47
CA ILE A 78 -1.80 2.30 -2.59
C ILE A 78 -3.31 2.52 -2.35
N ALA A 79 -4.15 1.68 -2.96
CA ALA A 79 -5.60 1.79 -2.84
C ALA A 79 -6.12 1.62 -1.40
N ASN A 80 -5.43 0.83 -0.57
CA ASN A 80 -5.81 0.63 0.82
C ASN A 80 -5.25 1.70 1.78
N ILE A 81 -4.12 2.35 1.45
CA ILE A 81 -3.50 3.37 2.30
C ILE A 81 -4.41 4.59 2.47
N LEU A 82 -4.96 5.13 1.38
CA LEU A 82 -5.76 6.35 1.45
C LEU A 82 -7.00 6.19 2.35
N PRO A 83 -7.86 5.18 2.17
CA PRO A 83 -8.97 4.94 3.10
C PRO A 83 -8.51 4.67 4.53
N TRP A 84 -7.37 3.99 4.73
CA TRP A 84 -6.87 3.72 6.07
C TRP A 84 -6.45 4.99 6.81
N VAL A 85 -5.80 5.92 6.12
CA VAL A 85 -5.45 7.24 6.67
C VAL A 85 -6.72 8.02 7.02
N LEU A 86 -7.70 8.06 6.11
CA LEU A 86 -8.94 8.82 6.28
C LEU A 86 -9.83 8.31 7.41
N ASN A 87 -10.00 6.99 7.50
CA ASN A 87 -10.84 6.36 8.53
C ASN A 87 -10.28 6.56 9.94
N ASN A 88 -8.98 6.84 10.05
CA ASN A 88 -8.31 7.08 11.33
C ASN A 88 -8.16 8.57 11.67
N GLN A 89 -8.72 9.46 10.86
CA GLN A 89 -8.86 10.86 11.21
C GLN A 89 -10.23 11.10 11.84
N GLY A 90 -10.21 11.68 13.04
CA GLY A 90 -11.43 12.12 13.71
C GLY A 90 -12.13 13.24 12.95
N SER A 91 -11.49 14.40 12.83
CA SER A 91 -12.14 15.58 12.25
C SER A 91 -11.95 15.72 10.75
N ASP A 92 -12.90 16.38 10.08
CA ASP A 92 -12.83 16.65 8.64
C ASP A 92 -11.64 17.55 8.26
N GLU A 93 -11.26 18.49 9.13
CA GLU A 93 -10.04 19.29 8.95
C GLU A 93 -8.78 18.42 8.89
N ARG A 94 -8.68 17.42 9.79
CA ARG A 94 -7.55 16.48 9.81
C ARG A 94 -7.58 15.52 8.63
N ARG A 95 -8.78 15.12 8.16
CA ARG A 95 -8.95 14.35 6.91
C ARG A 95 -8.40 15.14 5.73
N GLY A 96 -8.83 16.38 5.56
CA GLY A 96 -8.36 17.26 4.48
C GLY A 96 -6.84 17.46 4.52
N ALA A 97 -6.29 17.80 5.69
CA ALA A 97 -4.84 17.96 5.87
C ALA A 97 -4.06 16.68 5.55
N SER A 98 -4.58 15.51 5.97
CA SER A 98 -3.94 14.22 5.70
C SER A 98 -3.90 13.88 4.21
N ILE A 99 -4.96 14.20 3.45
CA ILE A 99 -4.98 14.02 1.98
C ILE A 99 -3.91 14.88 1.34
N VAL A 100 -3.80 16.15 1.74
CA VAL A 100 -2.81 17.08 1.17
C VAL A 100 -1.39 16.58 1.45
N ILE A 101 -1.09 16.21 2.70
CA ILE A 101 0.23 15.69 3.07
C ILE A 101 0.55 14.41 2.30
N LEU A 102 -0.40 13.47 2.20
CA LEU A 102 -0.22 12.21 1.48
C LEU A 102 0.10 12.45 0.00
N ASN A 103 -0.62 13.38 -0.65
CA ASN A 103 -0.38 13.72 -2.06
C ASN A 103 0.97 14.42 -2.23
N LEU A 104 1.32 15.39 -1.37
CA LEU A 104 2.60 16.09 -1.44
C LEU A 104 3.79 15.13 -1.37
N VAL A 105 3.78 14.21 -0.39
CA VAL A 105 4.82 13.19 -0.26
C VAL A 105 4.78 12.19 -1.43
N GLY A 106 3.58 11.83 -1.89
CA GLY A 106 3.39 10.92 -3.04
C GLY A 106 4.07 11.43 -4.31
N GLN A 107 4.06 12.74 -4.55
CA GLN A 107 4.70 13.35 -5.72
C GLN A 107 6.24 13.30 -5.69
N CYS A 108 6.86 13.03 -4.53
CA CYS A 108 8.30 12.76 -4.46
C CYS A 108 8.68 11.41 -5.10
N GLY A 109 7.74 10.46 -5.19
CA GLY A 109 7.97 9.14 -5.77
C GLY A 109 8.44 9.19 -7.23
N PRO A 110 7.70 9.86 -8.14
CA PRO A 110 8.14 10.04 -9.53
C PRO A 110 9.51 10.73 -9.69
N LEU A 111 9.81 11.72 -8.84
CA LEU A 111 11.11 12.42 -8.85
C LEU A 111 12.28 11.46 -8.56
N LEU A 112 12.10 10.53 -7.62
CA LEU A 112 13.09 9.48 -7.37
C LEU A 112 13.07 8.42 -8.49
N GLY A 113 11.89 7.97 -8.91
CA GLY A 113 11.71 6.89 -9.89
C GLY A 113 12.41 7.16 -11.22
N THR A 114 12.34 8.40 -11.72
CA THR A 114 13.01 8.82 -12.97
C THR A 114 14.54 8.70 -12.92
N ARG A 115 15.16 8.74 -11.74
CA ARG A 115 16.63 8.67 -11.57
C ARG A 115 17.12 7.27 -11.23
N VAL A 116 16.23 6.38 -10.81
CA VAL A 116 16.54 5.05 -10.28
C VAL A 116 16.69 3.99 -11.39
N TYR A 117 16.35 4.34 -12.64
CA TYR A 117 16.44 3.46 -13.81
C TYR A 117 17.32 4.09 -14.93
N PRO A 118 18.63 4.24 -14.71
CA PRO A 118 19.51 4.81 -15.74
C PRO A 118 19.72 3.83 -16.91
N GLU A 119 19.80 4.36 -18.14
CA GLU A 119 19.85 3.55 -19.36
C GLU A 119 21.03 2.55 -19.40
N HIS A 120 22.17 2.92 -18.82
CA HIS A 120 23.38 2.08 -18.78
C HIS A 120 23.24 0.81 -17.92
N GLU A 121 22.21 0.71 -17.08
CA GLU A 121 21.91 -0.50 -16.27
C GLU A 121 20.92 -1.45 -16.97
N GLY A 122 20.51 -1.11 -18.19
CA GLY A 122 19.76 -2.02 -19.05
C GLY A 122 20.57 -3.29 -19.36
N PRO A 123 19.91 -4.42 -19.65
CA PRO A 123 18.46 -4.60 -19.76
C PRO A 123 17.79 -5.04 -18.44
N TYR A 124 18.56 -5.20 -17.37
CA TYR A 124 18.11 -5.85 -16.15
C TYR A 124 17.69 -4.87 -15.05
N TYR A 125 18.27 -3.66 -15.03
CA TYR A 125 17.94 -2.58 -14.08
C TYR A 125 17.91 -3.03 -12.62
N VAL A 126 18.91 -3.83 -12.22
CA VAL A 126 18.94 -4.53 -10.92
C VAL A 126 18.85 -3.54 -9.75
N LYS A 127 19.59 -2.43 -9.79
CA LYS A 127 19.55 -1.44 -8.70
C LYS A 127 18.18 -0.80 -8.61
N GLY A 128 17.56 -0.49 -9.74
CA GLY A 128 16.23 0.10 -9.76
C GLY A 128 15.18 -0.79 -9.12
N HIS A 129 15.18 -2.07 -9.49
CA HIS A 129 14.30 -3.06 -8.88
C HIS A 129 14.61 -3.31 -7.40
N ALA A 130 15.89 -3.33 -7.00
CA ALA A 130 16.27 -3.48 -5.59
C ALA A 130 15.79 -2.29 -4.72
N VAL A 131 15.88 -1.06 -5.24
CA VAL A 131 15.35 0.14 -4.57
C VAL A 131 13.83 0.02 -4.41
N CYS A 132 13.10 -0.35 -5.47
CA CYS A 132 11.66 -0.58 -5.38
C CYS A 132 11.30 -1.67 -4.35
N ALA A 133 12.04 -2.78 -4.33
CA ALA A 133 11.86 -3.84 -3.33
C ALA A 133 12.08 -3.31 -1.90
N ALA A 134 13.14 -2.53 -1.67
CA ALA A 134 13.44 -1.94 -0.37
C ALA A 134 12.33 -0.99 0.11
N PHE A 135 11.79 -0.14 -0.79
CA PHE A 135 10.65 0.71 -0.46
C PHE A 135 9.38 -0.08 -0.16
N MET A 136 9.12 -1.18 -0.87
CA MET A 136 7.97 -2.05 -0.57
C MET A 136 8.10 -2.73 0.79
N LEU A 137 9.30 -3.19 1.15
CA LEU A 137 9.56 -3.73 2.49
C LEU A 137 9.44 -2.67 3.58
N LEU A 138 9.90 -1.44 3.31
CA LEU A 138 9.71 -0.31 4.21
C LEU A 138 8.22 0.00 4.42
N VAL A 139 7.42 0.00 3.36
CA VAL A 139 5.96 0.16 3.46
C VAL A 139 5.34 -0.95 4.32
N ALA A 140 5.73 -2.21 4.12
CA ALA A 140 5.25 -3.31 4.95
C ALA A 140 5.60 -3.11 6.44
N LEU A 141 6.84 -2.71 6.73
CA LEU A 141 7.29 -2.42 8.09
C LEU A 141 6.51 -1.27 8.73
N LEU A 142 6.35 -0.16 8.00
CA LEU A 142 5.60 1.01 8.47
C LEU A 142 4.12 0.68 8.68
N ALA A 143 3.51 -0.11 7.81
CA ALA A 143 2.14 -0.57 7.96
C ALA A 143 1.96 -1.43 9.22
N VAL A 144 2.87 -2.37 9.48
CA VAL A 144 2.85 -3.18 10.71
C VAL A 144 3.05 -2.31 11.95
N ALA A 145 3.99 -1.36 11.89
CA ALA A 145 4.26 -0.45 13.01
C ALA A 145 3.07 0.47 13.31
N LEU A 146 2.46 1.07 12.29
CA LEU A 146 1.27 1.92 12.44
C LEU A 146 0.09 1.10 12.97
N ARG A 147 -0.15 -0.09 12.41
CA ARG A 147 -1.18 -0.99 12.92
C ARG A 147 -0.96 -1.34 14.39
N ALA A 148 0.28 -1.62 14.79
CA ALA A 148 0.61 -1.93 16.18
C ALA A 148 0.37 -0.73 17.12
N ARG A 149 0.64 0.50 16.65
CA ARG A 149 0.32 1.75 17.37
C ARG A 149 -1.18 1.92 17.53
N LEU A 150 -1.95 1.84 16.45
CA LEU A 150 -3.41 1.96 16.48
C LEU A 150 -4.06 0.86 17.36
N ALA A 151 -3.52 -0.35 17.33
CA ALA A 151 -3.99 -1.43 18.20
C ALA A 151 -3.71 -1.18 19.68
N ARG A 152 -2.61 -0.49 20.02
CA ARG A 152 -2.33 -0.08 21.41
C ARG A 152 -3.27 1.03 21.84
N GLU A 153 -3.47 2.04 20.99
CA GLU A 153 -4.41 3.13 21.27
C GLU A 153 -5.84 2.61 21.45
N ASN A 154 -6.30 1.66 20.62
CA ASN A 154 -7.59 1.00 20.81
C ASN A 154 -7.69 0.30 22.17
N ARG A 155 -6.64 -0.39 22.62
CA ARG A 155 -6.63 -1.04 23.96
C ARG A 155 -6.68 -0.02 25.10
N GLU A 156 -6.03 1.12 24.95
CA GLU A 156 -6.10 2.19 25.94
C GLU A 156 -7.50 2.80 26.00
N LEU A 157 -8.16 2.98 24.85
CA LEU A 157 -9.55 3.42 24.78
C LEU A 157 -10.51 2.37 25.38
N ASP A 158 -10.30 1.08 25.10
CA ASP A 158 -11.05 -0.01 25.72
C ASP A 158 -10.88 -0.05 27.24
N ALA A 159 -9.68 0.21 27.75
CA ALA A 159 -9.43 0.27 29.19
C ALA A 159 -10.09 1.49 29.86
N ARG A 160 -10.19 2.61 29.14
CA ARG A 160 -10.73 3.87 29.66
C ARG A 160 -12.26 3.95 29.59
N TYR A 161 -12.82 3.47 28.50
CA TYR A 161 -14.23 3.62 28.16
C TYR A 161 -14.96 2.27 28.08
N GLY A 162 -14.30 1.13 28.27
CA GLY A 162 -14.97 -0.17 28.15
C GLY A 162 -15.43 -0.46 26.73
N ASP A 163 -16.50 -1.26 26.60
CA ASP A 163 -17.06 -1.64 25.30
C ASP A 163 -17.70 -0.41 24.62
N PRO A 164 -17.28 -0.03 23.40
CA PRO A 164 -17.93 1.06 22.67
C PRO A 164 -19.43 0.83 22.47
N ALA A 165 -19.93 -0.42 22.48
CA ALA A 165 -21.36 -0.72 22.39
C ALA A 165 -22.15 -0.42 23.68
N SER A 166 -21.48 -0.21 24.82
CA SER A 166 -22.14 0.14 26.09
C SER A 166 -22.42 1.64 26.23
N HIS A 167 -21.89 2.45 25.32
CA HIS A 167 -22.10 3.89 25.29
C HIS A 167 -23.10 4.21 24.19
N GLY A 168 -24.17 4.95 24.51
CA GLY A 168 -25.10 5.46 23.51
C GLY A 168 -24.38 6.38 22.50
N ASP A 169 -25.10 6.85 21.48
CA ASP A 169 -24.59 7.83 20.50
C ASP A 169 -24.43 9.24 21.15
N GLU A 170 -23.79 9.30 22.32
CA GLU A 170 -23.33 10.53 22.95
C GLU A 170 -22.15 11.02 22.10
N GLY A 171 -22.52 11.75 21.05
CA GLY A 171 -21.67 12.30 20.00
C GLY A 171 -20.64 13.29 20.51
N VAL A 172 -19.62 12.78 21.22
CA VAL A 172 -18.35 13.49 21.32
C VAL A 172 -17.64 13.27 19.99
N GLU A 173 -17.69 14.29 19.16
CA GLU A 173 -16.97 14.33 17.89
C GLU A 173 -15.48 14.12 18.19
N ASN A 174 -14.97 12.95 17.82
CA ASN A 174 -13.56 12.54 17.89
C ASN A 174 -13.09 12.11 19.29
N TYR A 175 -12.49 10.92 19.37
CA TYR A 175 -11.91 10.35 20.61
C TYR A 175 -12.91 10.13 21.74
N GLY A 176 -14.21 10.07 21.41
CA GLY A 176 -15.27 9.73 22.34
C GLY A 176 -15.29 8.25 22.74
N PRO A 177 -16.16 7.86 23.69
CA PRO A 177 -16.25 6.49 24.22
C PRO A 177 -16.50 5.42 23.14
N SER A 178 -17.23 5.77 22.08
CA SER A 178 -17.58 4.90 20.95
C SER A 178 -16.53 4.84 19.83
N TYR A 179 -15.52 5.71 19.83
CA TYR A 179 -14.54 5.80 18.74
C TYR A 179 -13.47 4.72 18.85
N ARG A 180 -13.18 4.03 17.73
CA ARG A 180 -12.04 3.09 17.60
C ARG A 180 -11.36 3.24 16.25
N TYR A 181 -10.05 3.09 16.24
CA TYR A 181 -9.24 3.12 15.03
C TYR A 181 -9.40 1.85 14.19
N VAL A 182 -9.39 2.03 12.87
CA VAL A 182 -9.33 0.94 11.89
C VAL A 182 -7.90 0.41 11.83
N LEU A 183 -7.73 -0.91 11.97
CA LEU A 183 -6.43 -1.58 12.06
C LEU A 183 -5.87 -2.01 10.70
#